data_AF-A0A949M6N2-F1
#
_entry.id   AF-A0A949M6N2-F1
#
_cell.length_a   1.000
_cell.length_b   1.000
_cell.length_c   1.000
_cell.angle_alpha   90.00
_cell.angle_beta   90.00
_cell.angle_gamma   90.00
#
_symmetry.space_group_name_H-M   'P 1'
#
loop_
_entity.id
_entity.type
_entity.pdbx_description
1 polymer ?
#
loop_
_entity_poly.entity_id
_entity_poly.type
_entity_poly.pdbx_seq_one_letter_code
_entity_poly.pdbx_strand_id
1 'polypeptide(L)'
;MIDQVIARAEARIAASAGELVALSDWMAANPEPGYQEHGAVARLTAALRGAGYAVRSGVAGLATAFHARPAPRPGPRIGLIAEY
;
A
#
# COMPACT_ATOMS: atom_id res chain seq x y z
N MET A 1 18.83 -2.06 -20.13
CA MET A 1 18.35 -3.07 -19.16
C MET A 1 17.65 -2.41 -17.97
N ILE A 2 18.23 -1.36 -17.36
CA ILE A 2 17.56 -0.59 -16.30
C ILE A 2 16.40 0.26 -16.83
N ASP A 3 16.53 0.86 -18.01
CA ASP A 3 15.48 1.71 -18.61
C ASP A 3 14.19 0.94 -18.89
N GLN A 4 14.29 -0.33 -19.28
CA GLN A 4 13.13 -1.21 -19.47
C GLN A 4 12.42 -1.51 -18.15
N VAL A 5 13.16 -1.63 -17.05
CA VAL A 5 12.59 -1.85 -15.71
C VAL A 5 11.87 -0.59 -15.25
N ILE A 6 12.48 0.59 -15.45
CA ILE A 6 11.89 1.90 -15.14
C ILE A 6 10.60 2.09 -15.94
N ALA A 7 10.63 1.92 -17.27
CA ALA A 7 9.45 2.07 -18.11
C ALA A 7 8.30 1.14 -17.71
N ARG A 8 8.61 -0.10 -17.31
CA ARG A 8 7.58 -1.03 -16.80
C ARG A 8 7.01 -0.58 -15.45
N ALA A 9 7.84 -0.04 -14.56
CA ALA A 9 7.38 0.51 -13.29
C ALA A 9 6.47 1.71 -13.51
N GLU A 10 6.88 2.67 -14.35
CA GLU A 10 6.09 3.85 -14.74
C GLU A 10 4.73 3.45 -15.35
N ALA A 11 4.72 2.50 -16.28
CA ALA A 11 3.48 2.01 -16.88
C ALA A 11 2.53 1.41 -15.83
N ARG A 12 3.07 0.69 -14.84
CA ARG A 12 2.25 0.13 -13.75
C ARG A 12 1.73 1.21 -12.79
N ILE A 13 2.55 2.22 -12.50
CA ILE A 13 2.15 3.38 -11.70
C ILE A 13 1.01 4.11 -12.43
N ALA A 14 1.18 4.43 -13.71
CA ALA A 14 0.17 5.11 -14.52
C ALA A 14 -1.15 4.32 -14.58
N ALA A 15 -1.08 3.00 -14.77
CA ALA A 15 -2.27 2.14 -14.81
C ALA A 15 -3.03 2.09 -13.46
N SER A 16 -2.36 2.34 -12.33
CA SER A 16 -2.96 2.30 -11.00
C SER A 16 -3.25 3.70 -10.44
N ALA A 17 -2.87 4.76 -11.15
CA ALA A 17 -2.85 6.13 -10.63
C ALA A 17 -4.24 6.62 -10.21
N GLY A 18 -5.28 6.34 -10.99
CA GLY A 18 -6.64 6.77 -10.68
C GLY A 18 -7.14 6.23 -9.35
N GLU A 19 -6.96 4.93 -9.09
CA GLU A 19 -7.38 4.29 -7.84
C GLU A 19 -6.56 4.79 -6.64
N LEU A 20 -5.24 4.95 -6.81
CA LEU A 20 -4.35 5.41 -5.75
C LEU A 20 -4.58 6.89 -5.40
N VAL A 21 -4.80 7.74 -6.40
CA VAL A 21 -5.14 9.16 -6.19
C VAL A 21 -6.51 9.28 -5.51
N ALA A 22 -7.52 8.54 -5.95
CA ALA A 22 -8.83 8.54 -5.30
C ALA A 22 -8.75 8.07 -3.83
N LEU A 23 -7.90 7.07 -3.53
CA LEU A 23 -7.64 6.64 -2.16
C LEU A 23 -6.97 7.76 -1.34
N SER A 24 -5.97 8.44 -1.90
CA SER A 24 -5.28 9.58 -1.28
C SER A 24 -6.25 10.74 -1.00
N ASP A 25 -7.05 11.12 -1.98
CA ASP A 25 -8.05 12.20 -1.85
C ASP A 25 -9.09 11.86 -0.79
N TRP A 26 -9.50 10.59 -0.71
CA TRP A 26 -10.40 10.14 0.35
C TRP A 26 -9.76 10.29 1.73
N MET A 27 -8.50 9.87 1.92
CA MET A 27 -7.81 10.04 3.22
C MET A 27 -7.66 11.52 3.58
N ALA A 28 -7.31 12.37 2.62
CA ALA A 28 -7.23 13.82 2.82
C ALA A 28 -8.58 14.44 3.23
N ALA A 29 -9.69 13.96 2.66
CA ALA A 29 -11.03 14.40 2.99
C ALA A 29 -11.58 13.79 4.29
N ASN A 30 -10.94 12.76 4.83
CA ASN A 30 -11.37 12.02 6.03
C ASN A 30 -10.19 11.86 6.99
N PRO A 31 -9.63 12.96 7.53
CA PRO A 31 -8.50 12.88 8.44
C PRO A 31 -8.90 12.15 9.73
N GLU A 32 -8.05 11.24 10.17
CA GLU A 32 -8.22 10.48 11.41
C GLU A 32 -7.11 10.85 12.42
N PRO A 33 -7.38 10.86 13.73
CA PRO A 33 -6.34 11.08 14.73
C PRO A 33 -5.29 9.96 14.74
N GLY A 34 -4.08 10.33 15.18
CA GLY A 34 -3.01 9.37 15.40
C GLY A 34 -3.45 8.17 16.25
N TYR A 35 -3.12 6.97 15.80
CA TYR A 35 -3.50 5.67 16.37
C TYR A 35 -5.00 5.30 16.27
N GLN A 36 -5.80 6.09 15.54
CA GLN A 36 -7.23 5.86 15.34
C GLN A 36 -7.63 5.86 13.85
N GLU A 37 -6.66 5.62 12.96
CA GLU A 37 -6.79 5.63 11.50
C GLU A 37 -7.49 4.38 10.93
N HIS A 38 -8.68 4.07 11.45
CA HIS A 38 -9.43 2.86 11.14
C HIS A 38 -9.95 2.83 9.70
N GLY A 39 -10.36 3.98 9.17
CA GLY A 39 -10.78 4.14 7.78
C GLY A 39 -9.61 4.01 6.81
N ALA A 40 -8.49 4.68 7.09
CA ALA A 40 -7.29 4.61 6.28
C ALA A 40 -6.73 3.18 6.20
N VAL A 41 -6.56 2.51 7.35
CA VAL A 41 -6.05 1.12 7.37
C VAL A 41 -7.00 0.16 6.64
N ALA A 42 -8.32 0.33 6.77
CA ALA A 42 -9.28 -0.53 6.08
C ALA A 42 -9.13 -0.42 4.56
N ARG A 43 -9.01 0.80 4.03
CA ARG A 43 -8.92 1.04 2.57
C ARG A 43 -7.55 0.68 2.00
N LEU A 44 -6.45 1.04 2.67
CA LEU A 44 -5.10 0.67 2.25
C LEU A 44 -4.95 -0.85 2.19
N THR A 45 -5.41 -1.55 3.23
CA THR A 45 -5.32 -3.01 3.27
C THR A 45 -6.25 -3.68 2.26
N ALA A 46 -7.43 -3.10 1.98
CA ALA A 46 -8.31 -3.58 0.91
C ALA A 46 -7.66 -3.44 -0.48
N ALA A 47 -7.07 -2.28 -0.79
CA ALA A 47 -6.36 -2.05 -2.05
C ALA A 47 -5.21 -3.04 -2.26
N LEU A 48 -4.40 -3.27 -1.22
CA LEU A 48 -3.29 -4.22 -1.27
C LEU A 48 -3.77 -5.67 -1.43
N ARG A 49 -4.83 -6.08 -0.74
CA ARG A 49 -5.45 -7.40 -0.94
C ARG A 49 -5.96 -7.56 -2.37
N GLY A 50 -6.63 -6.54 -2.92
CA GLY A 50 -7.07 -6.51 -4.32
C GLY A 50 -5.92 -6.63 -5.32
N ALA A 51 -4.76 -6.06 -5.00
CA ALA A 51 -3.53 -6.21 -5.77
C ALA A 51 -2.80 -7.56 -5.57
N GLY A 52 -3.36 -8.48 -4.78
CA GLY A 52 -2.83 -9.83 -4.56
C GLY A 52 -1.78 -9.95 -3.44
N TYR A 53 -1.67 -8.95 -2.56
CA TYR A 53 -0.78 -9.03 -1.39
C TYR A 53 -1.42 -9.82 -0.26
N ALA A 54 -0.62 -10.60 0.45
CA ALA A 54 -0.98 -11.13 1.76
C ALA A 54 -0.82 -10.01 2.79
N VAL A 55 -1.92 -9.62 3.45
CA VAL A 55 -1.95 -8.49 4.39
C VAL A 55 -2.30 -8.96 5.80
N ARG A 56 -1.45 -8.61 6.76
CA ARG A 56 -1.69 -8.79 8.20
C ARG A 56 -1.83 -7.43 8.89
N SER A 57 -3.01 -7.15 9.42
CA SER A 57 -3.30 -5.95 10.22
C SER A 57 -3.01 -6.18 11.71
N GLY A 58 -3.01 -5.13 12.53
CA GLY A 58 -2.80 -5.25 13.97
C GLY A 58 -1.35 -5.55 14.36
N VAL A 59 -0.38 -5.11 13.56
CA VAL A 59 1.03 -5.44 13.78
C VAL A 59 1.65 -4.55 14.85
N ALA A 60 2.66 -5.07 15.55
CA ALA A 60 3.36 -4.35 16.61
C ALA A 60 2.45 -3.78 17.72
N GLY A 61 1.29 -4.41 17.96
CA GLY A 61 0.32 -3.95 18.96
C GLY A 61 -0.53 -2.76 18.53
N LEU A 62 -0.39 -2.28 17.29
CA LEU A 62 -1.14 -1.16 16.75
C LEU A 62 -2.27 -1.68 15.84
N ALA A 63 -3.52 -1.46 16.24
CA ALA A 63 -4.69 -1.87 15.47
C ALA A 63 -4.71 -1.27 14.06
N THR A 64 -4.14 -0.07 13.91
CA THR A 64 -4.09 0.68 12.67
C THR A 64 -2.85 0.37 11.84
N ALA A 65 -1.86 -0.38 12.33
CA ALA A 65 -0.70 -0.77 11.52
C ALA A 65 -0.92 -2.07 10.76
N PHE A 66 -0.27 -2.24 9.60
CA PHE A 66 -0.29 -3.48 8.83
C PHE A 66 1.05 -3.82 8.18
N HIS A 67 1.23 -5.09 7.83
CA HIS A 67 2.32 -5.59 7.02
C HIS A 67 1.74 -6.31 5.79
N ALA A 68 2.17 -5.89 4.60
CA ALA A 68 1.75 -6.47 3.33
C ALA A 68 2.93 -7.09 2.60
N ARG A 69 2.74 -8.28 2.04
CA ARG A 69 3.80 -9.01 1.32
C ARG A 69 3.25 -9.64 0.04
N PRO A 70 3.92 -9.48 -1.12
CA PRO A 70 3.55 -10.21 -2.33
C PRO A 70 3.95 -11.69 -2.21
N ALA A 71 3.53 -12.51 -3.17
CA ALA A 71 3.94 -13.91 -3.22
C ALA A 71 5.49 -14.05 -3.19
N PRO A 72 6.03 -15.02 -2.43
CA PRO A 72 7.47 -15.24 -2.38
C PRO A 72 8.06 -15.50 -3.77
N ARG A 73 9.21 -14.86 -4.05
CA ARG A 73 9.97 -15.03 -5.28
C ARG A 73 11.47 -15.04 -4.98
N PRO A 74 12.30 -15.78 -5.74
CA PRO A 74 13.75 -15.70 -5.61
C PRO A 74 14.27 -14.28 -5.87
N GLY A 75 15.39 -13.93 -5.23
CA GLY A 75 16.07 -12.64 -5.39
C GLY A 75 16.06 -11.76 -4.14
N PRO A 76 16.49 -10.49 -4.28
CA PRO A 76 16.59 -9.55 -3.17
C PRO A 76 15.22 -9.23 -2.58
N ARG A 77 15.20 -8.87 -1.30
CA ARG A 77 14.01 -8.43 -0.57
C ARG A 77 14.11 -6.93 -0.33
N ILE A 78 13.07 -6.20 -0.70
CA ILE A 78 12.94 -4.76 -0.46
C ILE A 78 11.76 -4.57 0.50
N GLY A 79 11.99 -3.83 1.59
CA GLY A 79 10.95 -3.39 2.50
C GLY A 79 10.65 -1.91 2.27
N LEU A 80 9.37 -1.55 2.24
CA LEU A 80 8.91 -0.16 2.25
C LEU A 80 8.17 0.08 3.57
N ILE A 81 8.49 1.20 4.21
CA ILE A 81 7.81 1.67 5.43
C ILE A 81 7.26 3.05 5.08
N ALA A 82 5.98 3.25 5.38
CA ALA A 82 5.30 4.50 5.17
C ALA A 82 4.32 4.73 6.32
N GLU A 83 4.18 5.99 6.70
CA GLU A 83 3.12 6.50 7.57
C GLU A 83 2.07 7.15 6.66
N TYR A 84 0.84 7.29 7.16
CA TYR A 84 -0.30 7.82 6.43
C TYR A 84 -1.22 8.61 7.35
#